data_AF-A0A8V0XJC4-F1
#
_entry.id   AF-A0A8V0XJC4-F1
#
_cell.length_a   1.000
_cell.length_b   1.000
_cell.length_c   1.000
_cell.angle_alpha   90.00
_cell.angle_beta   90.00
_cell.angle_gamma   90.00
#
_symmetry.space_group_name_H-M   'P 1'
#
loop_
_entity.id
_entity.type
_entity.pdbx_description
1 polymer ?
#
loop_
_entity_poly.entity_id
_entity_poly.type
_entity_poly.pdbx_seq_one_letter_code
_entity_poly.pdbx_strand_id
1 'polypeptide(L)'
;MACGFLLEIRRGTQSALLVIREASLRNLPADISVAPGRLEVRSGAACEAAALPPGVSLAPSSCRGLRRLPGDGLHLRLQLRDAPSAPELVYNVRESLKPQKNYVFYCQSCGNVVVKERKFLRVLPLPSENWSALVEEWCCHPNPFARSTLLPQHGDCFLGDTFLLLNSRNQSYVPESPKCSSETEHHASQNDSTLKSKENTRVICERCKSTLGETVSSDTVKYYVTEVIIWPSEESFSTLPRSQFIQSVVAQCLAELSSAKSTFRFTIKGDDGRIYILIWLLNSDTLLVESSGSSSSHSVFTLFGDNFMHSCGPSGMWNAVKVLYQPCIKNRNKDLADAWENDFGVHPLKFPSETCLELLLMLSLSTASLPPSLQRMNSFQVAFLKM
;
A
#
# COMPACT_ATOMS: atom_id res chain seq x y z
N MET A 1 17.26 -13.63 -26.75
CA MET A 1 16.66 -14.12 -25.49
C MET A 1 17.12 -13.18 -24.39
N ALA A 2 16.22 -12.80 -23.48
CA ALA A 2 16.54 -11.86 -22.40
C ALA A 2 16.89 -12.65 -21.13
N CYS A 3 17.93 -12.21 -20.44
CA CYS A 3 18.35 -12.81 -19.18
C CYS A 3 17.33 -12.47 -18.08
N GLY A 4 16.78 -13.50 -17.41
CA GLY A 4 15.88 -13.33 -16.28
C GLY A 4 16.65 -13.05 -15.00
N PHE A 5 16.44 -11.89 -14.40
CA PHE A 5 17.11 -11.51 -13.15
C PHE A 5 16.20 -10.74 -12.21
N LEU A 6 16.60 -10.76 -10.93
CA LEU A 6 16.05 -9.95 -9.85
C LEU A 6 17.21 -9.12 -9.28
N LEU A 7 17.02 -7.82 -9.15
CA LEU A 7 17.99 -6.91 -8.56
C LEU A 7 17.29 -6.10 -7.45
N GLU A 8 17.61 -6.43 -6.20
CA GLU A 8 17.17 -5.70 -5.01
C GLU A 8 18.24 -4.65 -4.66
N ILE A 9 17.89 -3.37 -4.78
CA ILE A 9 18.79 -2.26 -4.48
C ILE A 9 18.35 -1.57 -3.19
N ARG A 10 19.29 -1.34 -2.28
CA ARG A 10 19.10 -0.57 -1.05
C ARG A 10 19.68 0.83 -1.22
N ARG A 11 18.82 1.83 -1.40
CA ARG A 11 19.26 3.21 -1.68
C ARG A 11 20.11 3.79 -0.56
N GLY A 12 19.71 3.59 0.70
CA GLY A 12 20.41 4.17 1.85
C GLY A 12 21.82 3.63 2.05
N THR A 13 22.08 2.39 1.62
CA THR A 13 23.42 1.75 1.74
C THR A 13 24.15 1.64 0.41
N GLN A 14 23.53 2.09 -0.69
CA GLN A 14 24.02 1.94 -2.06
C GLN A 14 24.49 0.51 -2.38
N SER A 15 23.80 -0.48 -1.83
CA SER A 15 24.12 -1.89 -2.00
C SER A 15 23.05 -2.58 -2.85
N ALA A 16 23.46 -3.62 -3.56
CA ALA A 16 22.58 -4.38 -4.44
C ALA A 16 22.80 -5.88 -4.27
N LEU A 17 21.70 -6.64 -4.25
CA LEU A 17 21.68 -8.08 -4.40
C LEU A 17 21.15 -8.41 -5.79
N LEU A 18 22.02 -8.96 -6.63
CA LEU A 18 21.66 -9.48 -7.94
C LEU A 18 21.44 -10.99 -7.85
N VAL A 19 20.32 -11.46 -8.39
CA VAL A 19 20.04 -12.88 -8.61
C VAL A 19 19.76 -13.12 -10.08
N ILE A 20 20.63 -13.87 -10.74
CA ILE A 20 20.40 -14.39 -12.09
C ILE A 20 19.68 -15.72 -11.94
N ARG A 21 18.47 -15.83 -12.51
CA ARG A 21 17.61 -17.00 -12.30
C ARG A 21 18.23 -18.25 -12.94
N GLU A 22 18.05 -19.41 -12.31
CA GLU A 22 18.57 -20.69 -12.83
C GLU A 22 18.11 -20.99 -14.26
N ALA A 23 16.91 -20.55 -14.64
CA ALA A 23 16.38 -20.69 -16.00
C ALA A 23 17.23 -19.99 -17.09
N SER A 24 18.02 -18.97 -16.74
CA SER A 24 18.98 -18.30 -17.62
C SER A 24 20.37 -18.94 -17.59
N LEU A 25 20.59 -19.95 -16.75
CA LEU A 25 21.86 -20.66 -16.58
C LEU A 25 21.80 -22.11 -17.10
N ARG A 26 20.84 -22.44 -17.99
CA ARG A 26 20.58 -23.82 -18.45
C ARG A 26 21.77 -24.47 -19.15
N ASN A 27 22.56 -23.70 -19.87
CA ASN A 27 23.73 -24.18 -20.58
C ASN A 27 24.98 -23.77 -19.77
N LEU A 28 25.62 -24.72 -19.11
CA LEU A 28 26.88 -24.49 -18.39
C LEU A 28 28.04 -25.13 -19.17
N PRO A 29 29.25 -24.53 -19.15
CA PRO A 29 29.65 -23.33 -18.41
C PRO A 29 29.04 -22.04 -19.00
N ALA A 30 28.77 -21.06 -18.14
CA ALA A 30 28.30 -19.74 -18.54
C ALA A 30 29.23 -18.65 -17.98
N ASP A 31 29.65 -17.74 -18.85
CA ASP A 31 30.42 -16.55 -18.51
C ASP A 31 29.48 -15.40 -18.19
N ILE A 32 29.71 -14.72 -17.08
CA ILE A 32 28.83 -13.66 -16.60
C ILE A 32 29.62 -12.36 -16.50
N SER A 33 29.17 -11.37 -17.26
CA SER A 33 29.79 -10.04 -17.31
C SER A 33 28.84 -9.02 -16.72
N VAL A 34 29.30 -8.32 -15.68
CA VAL A 34 28.59 -7.20 -15.07
C VAL A 34 29.27 -5.90 -15.50
N ALA A 35 28.55 -5.09 -16.26
CA ALA A 35 28.92 -3.72 -16.60
C ALA A 35 28.06 -2.73 -15.78
N PRO A 36 28.44 -1.45 -15.72
CA PRO A 36 27.70 -0.48 -14.90
C PRO A 36 26.20 -0.40 -15.22
N GLY A 37 25.83 -0.38 -16.50
CA GLY A 37 24.43 -0.32 -16.94
C GLY A 37 23.91 -1.60 -17.60
N ARG A 38 24.62 -2.73 -17.49
CA ARG A 38 24.29 -3.95 -18.26
C ARG A 38 24.74 -5.22 -17.56
N LEU A 39 23.93 -6.26 -17.73
CA LEU A 39 24.24 -7.64 -17.34
C LEU A 39 24.31 -8.51 -18.58
N GLU A 40 25.31 -9.37 -18.68
CA GLU A 40 25.40 -10.35 -19.75
C GLU A 40 25.69 -11.75 -19.21
N VAL A 41 25.01 -12.72 -19.78
CA VAL A 41 25.22 -14.15 -19.56
C VAL A 41 25.51 -14.78 -20.90
N ARG A 42 26.72 -15.31 -21.06
CA ARG A 42 27.16 -16.01 -22.27
C ARG A 42 27.29 -17.49 -21.97
N SER A 43 26.67 -18.33 -22.80
CA SER A 43 26.85 -19.77 -22.73
C SER A 43 26.98 -20.36 -24.13
N GLY A 44 28.14 -20.93 -24.43
CA GLY A 44 28.48 -21.36 -25.79
C GLY A 44 28.30 -20.22 -26.80
N ALA A 45 27.46 -20.44 -27.82
CA ALA A 45 27.12 -19.43 -28.82
C ALA A 45 25.97 -18.49 -28.41
N ALA A 46 25.26 -18.78 -27.31
CA ALA A 46 24.17 -17.95 -26.83
C ALA A 46 24.70 -16.81 -25.95
N CYS A 47 24.24 -15.59 -26.21
CA CYS A 47 24.52 -14.41 -25.39
C CYS A 47 23.19 -13.74 -25.03
N GLU A 48 22.88 -13.70 -23.74
CA GLU A 48 21.73 -13.00 -23.19
C GLU A 48 22.22 -11.74 -22.48
N ALA A 49 21.84 -10.58 -22.98
CA ALA A 49 22.16 -9.29 -22.38
C ALA A 49 20.87 -8.65 -21.86
N ALA A 50 20.96 -7.98 -20.71
CA ALA A 50 19.91 -7.14 -20.18
C ALA A 50 20.47 -5.78 -19.78
N ALA A 51 19.89 -4.72 -20.33
CA ALA A 51 20.18 -3.36 -19.90
C ALA A 51 19.51 -3.09 -18.55
N LEU A 52 20.24 -2.38 -17.68
CA LEU A 52 19.66 -1.87 -16.44
C LEU A 52 18.85 -0.60 -16.74
N PRO A 53 17.77 -0.36 -15.97
CA PRO A 53 16.98 0.86 -16.12
C PRO A 53 17.82 2.13 -15.95
N PRO A 54 17.42 3.25 -16.59
CA PRO A 54 18.07 4.55 -16.38
C PRO A 54 18.19 4.90 -14.89
N GLY A 55 19.33 5.47 -14.50
CA GLY A 55 19.61 5.82 -13.10
C GLY A 55 20.19 4.68 -12.26
N VAL A 56 20.22 3.43 -12.76
CA VAL A 56 20.88 2.31 -12.08
C VAL A 56 22.25 2.05 -12.69
N SER A 57 23.30 2.24 -11.88
CA SER A 57 24.70 2.05 -12.28
C SER A 57 25.44 1.21 -11.25
N LEU A 58 25.78 -0.04 -11.59
CA LEU A 58 26.52 -0.96 -10.74
C LEU A 58 28.01 -0.61 -10.73
N ALA A 59 28.71 -0.94 -9.65
CA ALA A 59 30.16 -0.89 -9.53
C ALA A 59 30.75 -2.31 -9.63
N PRO A 60 31.15 -2.80 -10.83
CA PRO A 60 31.58 -4.19 -11.00
C PRO A 60 32.78 -4.58 -10.13
N SER A 61 33.68 -3.64 -9.83
CA SER A 61 34.84 -3.85 -8.95
C SER A 61 34.47 -4.18 -7.50
N SER A 62 33.23 -3.89 -7.07
CA SER A 62 32.73 -4.19 -5.72
C SER A 62 32.11 -5.59 -5.58
N CYS A 63 32.10 -6.36 -6.68
CA CYS A 63 31.54 -7.71 -6.79
C CYS A 63 32.07 -8.63 -5.68
N ARG A 64 31.15 -9.18 -4.87
CA ARG A 64 31.49 -10.11 -3.79
C ARG A 64 30.37 -11.09 -3.49
N GLY A 65 30.71 -12.17 -2.78
CA GLY A 65 29.73 -13.12 -2.27
C GLY A 65 29.01 -13.90 -3.36
N LEU A 66 29.74 -14.21 -4.45
CA LEU A 66 29.24 -15.03 -5.56
C LEU A 66 28.86 -16.42 -5.04
N ARG A 67 27.59 -16.82 -5.21
CA ARG A 67 27.10 -18.13 -4.77
C ARG A 67 26.09 -18.68 -5.76
N ARG A 68 26.25 -19.93 -6.19
CA ARG A 68 25.22 -20.68 -6.92
C ARG A 68 24.39 -21.47 -5.92
N LEU A 69 23.09 -21.25 -5.90
CA LEU A 69 22.15 -21.96 -5.04
C LEU A 69 21.22 -22.81 -5.91
N PRO A 70 21.10 -24.12 -5.65
CA PRO A 70 20.19 -24.99 -6.40
C PRO A 70 18.74 -24.49 -6.30
N GLY A 71 18.02 -24.43 -7.42
CA GLY A 71 16.63 -23.95 -7.50
C GLY A 71 16.48 -22.43 -7.58
N ASP A 72 17.47 -21.66 -7.13
CA ASP A 72 17.45 -20.20 -7.18
C ASP A 72 18.16 -19.65 -8.42
N GLY A 73 19.43 -20.05 -8.59
CA GLY A 73 20.34 -19.51 -9.59
C GLY A 73 21.62 -18.94 -8.97
N LEU A 74 22.14 -17.86 -9.56
CA LEU A 74 23.40 -17.26 -9.15
C LEU A 74 23.18 -15.93 -8.42
N HIS A 75 23.69 -15.86 -7.20
CA HIS A 75 23.59 -14.71 -6.31
C HIS A 75 24.90 -13.95 -6.28
N LEU A 76 24.81 -12.63 -6.34
CA LEU A 76 25.95 -11.74 -6.27
C LEU A 76 25.60 -10.46 -5.51
N ARG A 77 26.55 -9.94 -4.72
CA ARG A 77 26.41 -8.65 -4.06
C ARG A 77 27.35 -7.63 -4.69
N LEU A 78 26.82 -6.44 -4.93
CA LEU A 78 27.51 -5.32 -5.56
C LEU A 78 27.16 -4.02 -4.83
N GLN A 79 27.95 -2.98 -5.06
CA GLN A 79 27.62 -1.60 -4.75
C GLN A 79 27.17 -0.89 -6.02
N LEU A 80 26.48 0.23 -5.84
CA LEU A 80 26.17 1.19 -6.91
C LEU A 80 27.32 2.19 -7.04
N ARG A 81 27.50 2.73 -8.24
CA ARG A 81 28.40 3.89 -8.47
C ARG A 81 27.79 5.17 -7.93
N ASP A 82 26.48 5.31 -8.10
CA ASP A 82 25.71 6.50 -7.76
C ASP A 82 24.40 6.08 -7.07
N ALA A 83 23.85 6.97 -6.24
CA ALA A 83 22.52 6.77 -5.69
C ALA A 83 21.48 6.83 -6.82
N PRO A 84 20.65 5.79 -7.02
CA PRO A 84 19.70 5.78 -8.11
C PRO A 84 18.58 6.78 -7.83
N SER A 85 18.16 7.50 -8.86
CA SER A 85 16.95 8.32 -8.81
C SER A 85 15.76 7.42 -8.53
N ALA A 86 14.98 7.74 -7.49
CA ALA A 86 13.74 7.02 -7.24
C ALA A 86 12.76 7.29 -8.40
N PRO A 87 12.07 6.26 -8.93
CA PRO A 87 10.88 6.46 -9.74
C PRO A 87 9.91 7.40 -9.01
N GLU A 88 9.21 8.26 -9.74
CA GLU A 88 8.12 9.04 -9.14
C GLU A 88 7.05 8.09 -8.58
N LEU A 89 6.50 8.46 -7.43
CA LEU A 89 5.38 7.71 -6.85
C LEU A 89 4.18 7.80 -7.78
N VAL A 90 3.59 6.66 -8.09
CA VAL A 90 2.48 6.58 -9.04
C VAL A 90 1.23 7.26 -8.46
N TYR A 91 1.04 7.17 -7.14
CA TYR A 91 -0.06 7.80 -6.45
C TYR A 91 0.23 7.99 -4.96
N ASN A 92 0.02 9.20 -4.45
CA ASN A 92 0.14 9.49 -3.01
C ASN A 92 -1.06 10.32 -2.52
N VAL A 93 -2.01 9.69 -1.82
CA VAL A 93 -3.21 10.36 -1.30
C VAL A 93 -2.87 11.54 -0.39
N ARG A 94 -1.90 11.35 0.51
CA ARG A 94 -1.62 12.29 1.61
C ARG A 94 -0.84 13.51 1.15
N GLU A 95 0.14 13.34 0.26
CA GLU A 95 0.89 14.45 -0.33
C GLU A 95 0.09 15.19 -1.41
N SER A 96 -0.82 14.49 -2.10
CA SER A 96 -1.64 15.10 -3.16
C SER A 96 -2.74 16.01 -2.61
N LEU A 97 -3.28 15.71 -1.42
CA LEU A 97 -4.31 16.50 -0.76
C LEU A 97 -3.74 17.76 -0.11
N LYS A 98 -4.08 18.92 -0.66
CA LYS A 98 -3.66 20.24 -0.20
C LYS A 98 -4.88 21.12 0.05
N PRO A 99 -4.84 21.99 1.08
CA PRO A 99 -5.88 22.99 1.28
C PRO A 99 -6.07 23.89 0.06
N GLN A 100 -7.27 24.43 -0.09
CA GLN A 100 -7.68 25.39 -1.12
C GLN A 100 -7.65 24.87 -2.56
N LYS A 101 -7.45 23.57 -2.78
CA LYS A 101 -7.58 22.90 -4.08
C LYS A 101 -8.91 22.15 -4.22
N ASN A 102 -9.35 21.97 -5.46
CA ASN A 102 -10.51 21.17 -5.82
C ASN A 102 -10.09 19.75 -6.16
N TYR A 103 -10.85 18.78 -5.68
CA TYR A 103 -10.61 17.36 -5.91
C TYR A 103 -11.86 16.64 -6.38
N VAL A 104 -11.67 15.61 -7.19
CA VAL A 104 -12.71 14.64 -7.57
C VAL A 104 -12.33 13.28 -7.00
N PHE A 105 -13.30 12.58 -6.44
CA PHE A 105 -13.11 11.23 -5.92
C PHE A 105 -13.69 10.27 -6.93
N TYR A 106 -12.91 9.26 -7.31
CA TYR A 106 -13.29 8.22 -8.25
C TYR A 106 -13.33 6.87 -7.54
N CYS A 107 -14.31 6.05 -7.86
CA CYS A 107 -14.34 4.66 -7.43
C CYS A 107 -13.16 3.94 -8.07
N GLN A 108 -12.29 3.35 -7.24
CA GLN A 108 -11.10 2.68 -7.72
C GLN A 108 -11.47 1.49 -8.64
N SER A 109 -12.57 0.78 -8.36
CA SER A 109 -12.97 -0.42 -9.10
C SER A 109 -13.52 -0.13 -10.52
N CYS A 110 -14.18 1.00 -10.74
CA CYS A 110 -14.87 1.28 -12.02
C CYS A 110 -14.68 2.68 -12.60
N GLY A 111 -13.92 3.56 -11.92
CA GLY A 111 -13.67 4.93 -12.33
C GLY A 111 -14.87 5.88 -12.24
N ASN A 112 -16.01 5.46 -11.67
CA ASN A 112 -17.17 6.34 -11.52
C ASN A 112 -16.87 7.46 -10.53
N VAL A 113 -17.35 8.68 -10.80
CA VAL A 113 -17.24 9.80 -9.85
C VAL A 113 -18.08 9.49 -8.62
N VAL A 114 -17.46 9.56 -7.44
CA VAL A 114 -18.07 9.32 -6.12
C VAL A 114 -18.35 10.64 -5.42
N VAL A 115 -17.39 11.55 -5.45
CA VAL A 115 -17.54 12.92 -4.94
C VAL A 115 -17.14 13.86 -6.08
N LYS A 116 -18.11 14.66 -6.53
CA LYS A 116 -17.89 15.66 -7.56
C LYS A 116 -17.28 16.91 -6.94
N GLU A 117 -16.14 17.33 -7.49
CA GLU A 117 -15.49 18.63 -7.29
C GLU A 117 -15.66 19.24 -5.89
N ARG A 118 -14.85 18.76 -4.94
CA ARG A 118 -14.84 19.19 -3.56
C ARG A 118 -13.63 20.06 -3.27
N LYS A 119 -13.88 21.29 -2.80
CA LYS A 119 -12.83 22.16 -2.25
C LYS A 119 -12.62 21.87 -0.77
N PHE A 120 -11.39 21.57 -0.36
CA PHE A 120 -11.04 21.43 1.05
C PHE A 120 -10.44 22.73 1.58
N LEU A 121 -11.06 23.32 2.60
CA LEU A 121 -10.53 24.48 3.31
C LEU A 121 -9.37 24.08 4.22
N ARG A 122 -9.49 22.92 4.87
CA ARG A 122 -8.45 22.33 5.72
C ARG A 122 -8.34 20.84 5.43
N VAL A 123 -7.11 20.37 5.41
CA VAL A 123 -6.78 18.94 5.36
C VAL A 123 -6.00 18.66 6.64
N LEU A 124 -6.56 17.88 7.56
CA LEU A 124 -6.01 17.68 8.91
C LEU A 124 -5.79 16.19 9.17
N PRO A 125 -4.60 15.77 9.63
CA PRO A 125 -4.40 14.40 10.08
C PRO A 125 -5.19 14.14 11.35
N LEU A 126 -5.88 13.00 11.41
CA LEU A 126 -6.47 12.51 12.63
C LEU A 126 -5.37 11.96 13.54
N PRO A 127 -5.55 12.07 14.87
CA PRO A 127 -4.82 11.22 15.78
C PRO A 127 -5.06 9.76 15.35
N SER A 128 -3.98 8.97 15.27
CA SER A 128 -4.06 7.51 15.11
C SER A 128 -5.13 6.84 15.99
N GLU A 129 -5.72 5.74 15.54
CA GLU A 129 -6.81 5.08 16.27
C GLU A 129 -6.42 4.65 17.71
N ASN A 130 -5.13 4.51 18.00
CA ASN A 130 -4.61 4.15 19.33
C ASN A 130 -4.39 5.34 20.28
N TRP A 131 -4.65 6.59 19.87
CA TRP A 131 -4.46 7.74 20.77
C TRP A 131 -5.30 7.64 22.02
N SER A 132 -6.55 7.18 21.90
CA SER A 132 -7.44 7.01 23.06
C SER A 132 -6.85 6.04 24.09
N ALA A 133 -6.23 4.95 23.62
CA ALA A 133 -5.57 3.96 24.47
C ALA A 133 -4.29 4.52 25.09
N LEU A 134 -3.49 5.28 24.33
CA LEU A 134 -2.29 5.94 24.85
C LEU A 134 -2.61 7.01 25.91
N VAL A 135 -3.70 7.74 25.73
CA VAL A 135 -4.16 8.78 26.66
C VAL A 135 -4.60 8.17 27.99
N GLU A 136 -5.21 6.98 27.99
CA GLU A 136 -5.60 6.28 29.22
C GLU A 136 -4.39 5.86 30.07
N GLU A 137 -3.24 5.59 29.45
CA GLU A 137 -2.02 5.21 30.18
C GLU A 137 -1.12 6.40 30.54
N TRP A 138 -1.20 7.51 29.80
CA TRP A 138 -0.31 8.66 29.99
C TRP A 138 -0.94 9.80 30.80
N CYS A 139 -2.26 9.93 30.81
CA CYS A 139 -2.92 11.00 31.54
C CYS A 139 -3.24 10.59 32.98
N CYS A 140 -2.82 11.41 33.94
CA CYS A 140 -3.18 11.27 35.36
C CYS A 140 -4.67 11.55 35.66
N HIS A 141 -5.47 11.82 34.63
CA HIS A 141 -6.89 12.11 34.72
C HIS A 141 -7.63 11.42 33.56
N PRO A 142 -8.94 11.17 33.69
CA PRO A 142 -9.74 10.59 32.61
C PRO A 142 -9.53 11.32 31.29
N ASN A 143 -9.53 10.57 30.19
CA ASN A 143 -9.30 11.08 28.85
C ASN A 143 -10.26 12.26 28.58
N PRO A 144 -9.74 13.50 28.45
CA PRO A 144 -10.57 14.70 28.30
C PRO A 144 -11.34 14.73 26.96
N PHE A 145 -10.99 13.84 26.03
CA PHE A 145 -11.61 13.70 24.71
C PHE A 145 -12.54 12.48 24.60
N ALA A 146 -12.75 11.71 25.67
CA ALA A 146 -13.55 10.48 25.64
C ALA A 146 -14.99 10.66 25.14
N ARG A 147 -15.53 11.88 25.19
CA ARG A 147 -16.88 12.23 24.72
C ARG A 147 -16.92 13.03 23.43
N SER A 148 -15.76 13.34 22.84
CA SER A 148 -15.65 14.22 21.69
C SER A 148 -15.37 13.40 20.43
N THR A 149 -16.39 13.15 19.61
CA THR A 149 -16.18 12.59 18.28
C THR A 149 -15.59 13.67 17.37
N LEU A 150 -14.38 13.43 16.86
CA LEU A 150 -13.73 14.31 15.90
C LEU A 150 -14.39 14.16 14.53
N LEU A 151 -15.40 15.00 14.27
CA LEU A 151 -16.14 15.02 13.01
C LEU A 151 -15.73 16.22 12.14
N PRO A 152 -15.55 16.03 10.83
CA PRO A 152 -15.18 17.12 9.92
C PRO A 152 -16.32 18.13 9.79
N GLN A 153 -15.99 19.42 9.89
CA GLN A 153 -16.91 20.49 9.50
C GLN A 153 -17.01 20.58 7.98
N HIS A 154 -17.92 21.43 7.50
CA HIS A 154 -18.01 21.69 6.07
C HIS A 154 -16.69 22.24 5.52
N GLY A 155 -16.16 21.61 4.47
CA GLY A 155 -14.87 21.97 3.86
C GLY A 155 -13.65 21.36 4.56
N ASP A 156 -13.82 20.62 5.66
CA ASP A 156 -12.73 19.85 6.25
C ASP A 156 -12.57 18.48 5.56
N CYS A 157 -11.32 18.05 5.40
CA CYS A 157 -10.95 16.67 5.11
C CYS A 157 -10.06 16.16 6.23
N PHE A 158 -10.51 15.15 6.96
CA PHE A 158 -9.72 14.53 8.02
C PHE A 158 -9.07 13.24 7.51
N LEU A 159 -7.75 13.12 7.68
CA LEU A 159 -6.96 12.00 7.18
C LEU A 159 -6.70 10.98 8.29
N GLY A 160 -7.28 9.80 8.18
CA GLY A 160 -6.89 8.63 8.97
C GLY A 160 -5.70 7.89 8.35
N ASP A 161 -5.28 6.79 8.99
CA ASP A 161 -4.20 5.93 8.48
C ASP A 161 -4.63 5.14 7.23
N THR A 162 -5.90 4.72 7.17
CA THR A 162 -6.47 3.91 6.08
C THR A 162 -7.80 4.45 5.56
N PHE A 163 -8.19 5.66 5.96
CA PHE A 163 -9.47 6.26 5.57
C PHE A 163 -9.41 7.78 5.58
N LEU A 164 -10.47 8.39 5.05
CA LEU A 164 -10.71 9.83 5.04
C LEU A 164 -12.09 10.10 5.60
N LEU A 165 -12.26 11.14 6.42
CA LEU A 165 -13.59 11.61 6.84
C LEU A 165 -13.93 12.91 6.14
N LEU A 166 -15.09 12.93 5.50
CA LEU A 166 -15.65 14.10 4.85
C LEU A 166 -17.02 14.41 5.42
N ASN A 167 -17.33 15.71 5.50
CA ASN A 167 -18.71 16.14 5.71
C ASN A 167 -19.54 15.90 4.43
N SER A 168 -20.70 15.25 4.55
CA SER A 168 -21.55 14.86 3.42
C SER A 168 -22.38 16.00 2.83
N ARG A 169 -22.51 17.15 3.52
CA ARG A 169 -23.26 18.29 3.00
C ARG A 169 -22.52 18.93 1.81
N ASN A 170 -23.17 18.90 0.65
CA ASN A 170 -22.72 19.60 -0.55
C ASN A 170 -22.89 21.12 -0.40
N GLN A 171 -22.07 21.90 -1.11
CA GLN A 171 -22.11 23.38 -1.12
C GLN A 171 -23.42 23.99 -1.69
N SER A 172 -24.42 23.20 -2.07
CA SER A 172 -25.64 23.69 -2.70
C SER A 172 -26.70 24.21 -1.73
N TYR A 173 -26.35 24.54 -0.48
CA TYR A 173 -27.25 25.25 0.43
C TYR A 173 -26.67 26.62 0.74
N VAL A 174 -27.20 27.63 0.07
CA VAL A 174 -27.26 28.99 0.63
C VAL A 174 -28.13 28.86 1.89
N PRO A 175 -27.64 29.18 3.10
CA PRO A 175 -28.54 29.35 4.21
C PRO A 175 -29.37 30.59 3.88
N GLU A 176 -30.64 30.40 3.52
CA GLU A 176 -31.60 31.45 3.79
C GLU A 176 -31.51 31.75 5.29
N SER A 177 -31.37 33.04 5.58
CA SER A 177 -31.27 33.55 6.95
C SER A 177 -32.34 32.90 7.83
N PRO A 178 -32.01 32.48 9.07
CA PRO A 178 -33.03 31.99 9.96
C PRO A 178 -33.93 33.17 10.31
N LYS A 179 -35.15 33.18 9.75
CA LYS A 179 -36.24 33.99 10.27
C LYS A 179 -36.48 33.53 11.70
N CYS A 180 -36.19 34.45 12.62
CA CYS A 180 -36.54 34.35 14.02
C CYS A 180 -38.07 34.13 14.12
N SER A 181 -38.47 32.97 14.63
CA SER A 181 -39.80 32.78 15.21
C SER A 181 -39.61 32.21 16.60
N SER A 182 -39.88 33.07 17.56
CA SER A 182 -39.90 32.88 19.01
C SER A 182 -40.78 31.71 19.47
N GLU A 183 -40.26 30.98 20.46
CA GLU A 183 -40.88 30.46 21.71
C GLU A 183 -42.28 29.78 21.59
N THR A 184 -42.57 28.59 22.14
CA THR A 184 -42.40 28.19 23.55
C THR A 184 -42.63 26.65 23.73
N GLU A 185 -41.96 26.07 24.74
CA GLU A 185 -42.42 25.03 25.71
C GLU A 185 -42.54 23.51 25.40
N HIS A 186 -41.62 22.76 26.05
CA HIS A 186 -41.81 21.67 27.04
C HIS A 186 -42.22 20.21 26.68
N HIS A 187 -41.28 19.29 27.04
CA HIS A 187 -41.36 17.87 27.46
C HIS A 187 -41.87 16.83 26.43
N ALA A 188 -41.33 15.61 26.30
CA ALA A 188 -40.70 14.72 27.27
C ALA A 188 -39.67 13.76 26.62
N SER A 189 -38.71 13.35 27.44
CA SER A 189 -37.74 12.28 27.21
C SER A 189 -38.42 10.91 27.03
N GLN A 190 -38.18 10.25 25.90
CA GLN A 190 -38.30 8.80 25.80
C GLN A 190 -37.02 8.24 25.18
N ASN A 191 -36.27 7.55 26.05
CA ASN A 191 -35.24 6.59 25.66
C ASN A 191 -35.95 5.44 24.96
N ASP A 192 -35.78 5.34 23.65
CA ASP A 192 -36.04 4.10 22.94
C ASP A 192 -34.83 3.77 22.07
N SER A 193 -33.89 3.05 22.68
CA SER A 193 -32.74 2.46 22.03
C SER A 193 -33.20 1.28 21.17
N THR A 194 -33.92 1.56 20.10
CA THR A 194 -34.12 0.58 19.04
C THR A 194 -32.79 0.43 18.30
N LEU A 195 -32.17 -0.75 18.43
CA LEU A 195 -31.13 -1.26 17.55
C LEU A 195 -31.61 -1.09 16.09
N LYS A 196 -31.22 0.01 15.44
CA LYS A 196 -31.32 0.11 13.99
C LYS A 196 -30.32 -0.89 13.43
N SER A 197 -30.81 -1.79 12.59
CA SER A 197 -30.03 -2.80 11.89
C SER A 197 -28.77 -2.17 11.25
N LYS A 198 -27.63 -2.85 11.37
CA LYS A 198 -26.29 -2.47 10.83
C LYS A 198 -26.24 -2.31 9.29
N GLU A 199 -27.37 -2.26 8.62
CA GLU A 199 -27.47 -2.36 7.15
C GLU A 199 -27.28 -1.00 6.45
N ASN A 200 -27.60 0.11 7.11
CA ASN A 200 -27.58 1.46 6.51
C ASN A 200 -26.27 2.24 6.71
N THR A 201 -25.17 1.57 7.09
CA THR A 201 -23.89 2.24 7.30
C THR A 201 -22.96 2.18 6.10
N ARG A 202 -23.22 1.39 5.05
CA ARG A 202 -22.27 1.25 3.93
C ARG A 202 -22.46 2.35 2.89
N VAL A 203 -21.35 2.91 2.42
CA VAL A 203 -21.30 3.79 1.25
C VAL A 203 -20.84 2.96 0.06
N ILE A 204 -21.68 2.91 -0.98
CA ILE A 204 -21.50 2.03 -2.14
C ILE A 204 -21.40 2.84 -3.43
N CYS A 205 -20.59 2.36 -4.36
CA CYS A 205 -20.50 2.95 -5.70
C CYS A 205 -21.82 2.77 -6.45
N GLU A 206 -22.37 3.86 -7.00
CA GLU A 206 -23.62 3.81 -7.75
C GLU A 206 -23.53 2.92 -9.01
N ARG A 207 -22.35 2.86 -9.64
CA ARG A 207 -22.12 2.11 -10.88
C ARG A 207 -21.84 0.63 -10.65
N CYS A 208 -20.77 0.29 -9.94
CA CYS A 208 -20.33 -1.11 -9.77
C CYS A 208 -20.78 -1.75 -8.45
N LYS A 209 -21.44 -1.01 -7.57
CA LYS A 209 -21.94 -1.48 -6.27
C LYS A 209 -20.85 -1.92 -5.28
N SER A 210 -19.57 -1.64 -5.55
CA SER A 210 -18.50 -1.90 -4.57
C SER A 210 -18.66 -1.01 -3.34
N THR A 211 -18.24 -1.52 -2.18
CA THR A 211 -18.25 -0.76 -0.92
C THR A 211 -17.06 0.19 -0.92
N LEU A 212 -17.32 1.48 -0.79
CA LEU A 212 -16.31 2.55 -0.82
C LEU A 212 -15.97 3.06 0.59
N GLY A 213 -16.85 2.84 1.54
CA GLY A 213 -16.79 3.52 2.82
C GLY A 213 -17.97 3.23 3.75
N GLU A 214 -18.07 4.05 4.79
CA GLU A 214 -19.05 3.93 5.86
C GLU A 214 -19.65 5.29 6.23
N THR A 215 -20.95 5.37 6.50
CA THR A 215 -21.61 6.52 7.10
C THR A 215 -21.37 6.50 8.61
N VAL A 216 -20.64 7.49 9.12
CA VAL A 216 -20.27 7.61 10.54
C VAL A 216 -21.33 8.35 11.33
N SER A 217 -21.94 9.37 10.72
CA SER A 217 -23.04 10.16 11.28
C SER A 217 -23.94 10.64 10.13
N SER A 218 -25.04 11.34 10.43
CA SER A 218 -25.92 11.92 9.41
C SER A 218 -25.20 12.80 8.41
N ASP A 219 -24.15 13.50 8.86
CA ASP A 219 -23.42 14.49 8.08
C ASP A 219 -21.96 14.08 7.81
N THR A 220 -21.54 12.85 8.12
CA THR A 220 -20.14 12.41 7.98
C THR A 220 -20.02 11.06 7.30
N VAL A 221 -19.20 11.02 6.25
CA VAL A 221 -18.85 9.82 5.50
C VAL A 221 -17.37 9.53 5.64
N LYS A 222 -17.06 8.27 5.92
CA LYS A 222 -15.72 7.69 5.89
C LYS A 222 -15.50 7.00 4.55
N TYR A 223 -14.44 7.33 3.83
CA TYR A 223 -14.01 6.61 2.63
C TYR A 223 -12.72 5.84 2.91
N TYR A 224 -12.63 4.59 2.47
CA TYR A 224 -11.39 3.82 2.56
C TYR A 224 -10.42 4.27 1.48
N VAL A 225 -9.16 4.56 1.85
CA VAL A 225 -8.14 5.04 0.90
C VAL A 225 -7.79 4.02 -0.19
N THR A 226 -8.12 2.75 0.03
CA THR A 226 -7.94 1.68 -0.97
C THR A 226 -9.09 1.59 -1.96
N GLU A 227 -10.23 2.21 -1.70
CA GLU A 227 -11.44 2.06 -2.53
C GLU A 227 -11.77 3.30 -3.37
N VAL A 228 -11.12 4.43 -3.08
CA VAL A 228 -11.28 5.68 -3.81
C VAL A 228 -9.93 6.23 -4.29
N ILE A 229 -9.91 6.73 -5.51
CA ILE A 229 -8.80 7.54 -6.05
C ILE A 229 -9.22 9.00 -5.95
N ILE A 230 -8.43 9.81 -5.28
CA ILE A 230 -8.59 11.26 -5.19
C ILE A 230 -7.66 11.92 -6.19
N TRP A 231 -8.21 12.77 -7.05
CA TRP A 231 -7.44 13.46 -8.08
C TRP A 231 -7.74 14.97 -8.06
N PRO A 232 -6.74 15.84 -8.26
CA PRO A 232 -6.98 17.27 -8.45
C PRO A 232 -7.91 17.50 -9.66
N SER A 233 -8.90 18.39 -9.53
CA SER A 233 -9.86 18.65 -10.62
C SER A 233 -9.23 19.22 -11.89
N GLU A 234 -8.05 19.84 -11.78
CA GLU A 234 -7.34 20.51 -12.88
C GLU A 234 -6.48 19.55 -13.71
N GLU A 235 -6.26 18.32 -13.23
CA GLU A 235 -5.36 17.35 -13.84
C GLU A 235 -6.16 16.25 -14.54
N SER A 236 -5.60 15.72 -15.64
CA SER A 236 -6.19 14.58 -16.33
C SER A 236 -6.11 13.33 -15.45
N PHE A 237 -7.26 12.75 -15.12
CA PHE A 237 -7.34 11.50 -14.38
C PHE A 237 -6.82 10.31 -15.22
N SER A 238 -5.90 9.53 -14.66
CA SER A 238 -5.51 8.22 -15.19
C SER A 238 -5.94 7.12 -14.22
N THR A 239 -6.45 6.03 -14.77
CA THR A 239 -6.82 4.86 -13.95
C THR A 239 -5.58 4.02 -13.68
N LEU A 240 -5.45 3.55 -12.44
CA LEU A 240 -4.41 2.61 -12.03
C LEU A 240 -5.00 1.21 -11.84
N PRO A 241 -4.29 0.15 -12.28
CA PRO A 241 -4.70 -1.22 -11.99
C PRO A 241 -4.89 -1.43 -10.48
N ARG A 242 -5.94 -2.17 -10.10
CA ARG A 242 -6.31 -2.48 -8.71
C ARG A 242 -5.13 -2.98 -7.87
N SER A 243 -4.38 -3.92 -8.40
CA SER A 243 -3.23 -4.52 -7.71
C SER A 243 -2.10 -3.53 -7.47
N GLN A 244 -1.78 -2.71 -8.46
CA GLN A 244 -0.77 -1.67 -8.32
C GLN A 244 -1.22 -0.61 -7.32
N PHE A 245 -2.49 -0.21 -7.38
CA PHE A 245 -3.05 0.79 -6.47
C PHE A 245 -3.02 0.32 -5.01
N ILE A 246 -3.50 -0.89 -4.70
CA ILE A 246 -3.47 -1.42 -3.32
C ILE A 246 -2.03 -1.52 -2.82
N GLN A 247 -1.12 -2.11 -3.62
CA GLN A 247 0.27 -2.24 -3.22
C GLN A 247 0.88 -0.88 -2.90
N SER A 248 0.64 0.11 -3.75
CA SER A 248 1.16 1.47 -3.59
C SER A 248 0.66 2.12 -2.32
N VAL A 249 -0.66 2.16 -2.13
CA VAL A 249 -1.30 2.77 -0.95
C VAL A 249 -0.85 2.08 0.34
N VAL A 250 -0.79 0.76 0.37
CA VAL A 250 -0.38 0.01 1.56
C VAL A 250 1.12 0.17 1.82
N ALA A 251 1.98 0.03 0.81
CA ALA A 251 3.43 0.18 0.94
C ALA A 251 3.80 1.57 1.47
N GLN A 252 3.15 2.60 0.94
CA GLN A 252 3.33 3.98 1.37
C GLN A 252 2.85 4.18 2.81
N CYS A 253 1.66 3.68 3.15
CA CYS A 253 1.13 3.72 4.52
C CYS A 253 2.11 3.10 5.52
N LEU A 254 2.66 1.91 5.22
CA LEU A 254 3.66 1.24 6.05
C LEU A 254 4.92 2.09 6.21
N ALA A 255 5.44 2.66 5.12
CA ALA A 255 6.66 3.46 5.14
C ALA A 255 6.48 4.76 5.95
N GLU A 256 5.39 5.48 5.74
CA GLU A 256 5.07 6.72 6.47
C GLU A 256 4.90 6.47 7.96
N LEU A 257 4.13 5.45 8.33
CA LEU A 257 3.89 5.12 9.73
C LEU A 257 5.17 4.69 10.43
N SER A 258 6.02 3.94 9.74
CA SER A 258 7.32 3.56 10.29
C SER A 258 8.23 4.76 10.51
N SER A 259 8.24 5.70 9.58
CA SER A 259 9.03 6.94 9.72
C SER A 259 8.48 7.87 10.80
N ALA A 260 7.15 8.03 10.89
CA ALA A 260 6.52 8.98 11.78
C ALA A 260 6.38 8.47 13.21
N LYS A 261 6.17 7.16 13.39
CA LYS A 261 5.85 6.54 14.68
C LYS A 261 6.90 5.55 15.18
N SER A 262 7.99 5.31 14.43
CA SER A 262 9.01 4.30 14.75
C SER A 262 8.43 2.88 14.98
N THR A 263 7.31 2.57 14.34
CA THR A 263 6.68 1.23 14.38
C THR A 263 6.97 0.48 13.10
N PHE A 264 7.35 -0.79 13.19
CA PHE A 264 7.69 -1.62 12.03
C PHE A 264 6.84 -2.88 11.93
N ARG A 265 5.92 -3.09 12.88
CA ARG A 265 5.03 -4.24 12.94
C ARG A 265 3.59 -3.78 12.81
N PHE A 266 2.83 -4.47 11.99
CA PHE A 266 1.48 -4.07 11.62
C PHE A 266 0.55 -5.28 11.60
N THR A 267 -0.68 -5.09 12.05
CA THR A 267 -1.77 -6.05 11.83
C THR A 267 -2.72 -5.50 10.77
N ILE A 268 -2.95 -6.26 9.71
CA ILE A 268 -3.97 -5.95 8.70
C ILE A 268 -5.31 -6.54 9.19
N LYS A 269 -6.24 -5.68 9.55
CA LYS A 269 -7.55 -6.02 10.10
C LYS A 269 -8.67 -5.71 9.10
N GLY A 270 -9.63 -6.62 8.98
CA GLY A 270 -10.86 -6.39 8.22
C GLY A 270 -11.83 -5.46 8.94
N ASP A 271 -12.82 -4.96 8.20
CA ASP A 271 -14.00 -4.29 8.73
C ASP A 271 -14.88 -5.23 9.59
N ASP A 272 -14.69 -6.55 9.44
CA ASP A 272 -15.26 -7.58 10.31
C ASP A 272 -14.54 -7.73 11.67
N GLY A 273 -13.46 -6.96 11.89
CA GLY A 273 -12.64 -6.97 13.10
C GLY A 273 -11.59 -8.07 13.17
N ARG A 274 -11.51 -8.97 12.18
CA ARG A 274 -10.55 -10.08 12.18
C ARG A 274 -9.18 -9.64 11.67
N ILE A 275 -8.12 -10.25 12.20
CA ILE A 275 -6.75 -10.10 11.68
C ILE A 275 -6.55 -11.05 10.49
N TYR A 276 -6.19 -10.49 9.34
CA TYR A 276 -5.94 -11.24 8.11
C TYR A 276 -4.44 -11.51 7.89
N ILE A 277 -3.60 -10.53 8.23
CA ILE A 277 -2.16 -10.57 7.93
C ILE A 277 -1.37 -9.88 9.05
N LEU A 278 -0.29 -10.51 9.48
CA LEU A 278 0.76 -9.85 10.26
C LEU A 278 1.86 -9.41 9.31
N ILE A 279 2.28 -8.16 9.39
CA ILE A 279 3.32 -7.58 8.53
C ILE A 279 4.42 -6.98 9.39
N TRP A 280 5.67 -7.32 9.08
CA TRP A 280 6.85 -6.67 9.63
C TRP A 280 7.63 -6.01 8.49
N LEU A 281 7.70 -4.69 8.50
CA LEU A 281 8.50 -3.90 7.57
C LEU A 281 10.00 -4.08 7.87
N LEU A 282 10.76 -4.58 6.90
CA LEU A 282 12.22 -4.64 6.99
C LEU A 282 12.85 -3.39 6.41
N ASN A 283 12.43 -2.99 5.21
CA ASN A 283 13.07 -1.94 4.44
C ASN A 283 12.04 -1.10 3.69
N SER A 284 12.21 0.23 3.69
CA SER A 284 11.40 1.18 2.91
C SER A 284 12.18 1.88 1.79
N ASP A 285 13.49 1.69 1.73
CA ASP A 285 14.41 2.31 0.77
C ASP A 285 14.78 1.36 -0.39
N THR A 286 13.92 0.38 -0.68
CA THR A 286 14.21 -0.62 -1.71
C THR A 286 13.80 -0.11 -3.10
N LEU A 287 14.69 -0.26 -4.06
CA LEU A 287 14.40 -0.15 -5.48
C LEU A 287 14.51 -1.55 -6.08
N LEU A 288 13.40 -2.07 -6.61
CA LEU A 288 13.30 -3.41 -7.17
C LEU A 288 13.38 -3.33 -8.68
N VAL A 289 14.31 -4.08 -9.28
CA VAL A 289 14.41 -4.22 -10.73
C VAL A 289 14.22 -5.69 -11.10
N GLU A 290 13.25 -5.95 -11.96
CA GLU A 290 12.88 -7.30 -12.40
C GLU A 290 12.93 -7.38 -13.92
N SER A 291 13.51 -8.47 -14.44
CA SER A 291 13.36 -8.86 -15.85
C SER A 291 12.88 -10.31 -15.91
N SER A 292 11.77 -10.53 -16.61
CA SER A 292 11.10 -11.83 -16.72
C SER A 292 11.80 -12.81 -17.66
N GLY A 293 12.82 -12.37 -18.40
CA GLY A 293 13.46 -13.16 -19.44
C GLY A 293 12.48 -13.60 -20.54
N SER A 294 12.97 -14.29 -21.57
CA SER A 294 12.09 -14.84 -22.61
C SER A 294 11.53 -16.21 -22.17
N SER A 295 10.43 -16.23 -21.41
CA SER A 295 9.64 -17.44 -21.19
C SER A 295 8.23 -17.28 -21.74
N SER A 296 7.92 -18.06 -22.77
CA SER A 296 6.58 -18.28 -23.29
C SER A 296 5.67 -18.93 -22.24
N SER A 297 4.47 -18.37 -22.10
CA SER A 297 3.24 -18.97 -21.56
C SER A 297 3.31 -19.75 -20.24
N HIS A 298 3.00 -19.07 -19.14
CA HIS A 298 2.04 -19.59 -18.17
C HIS A 298 1.19 -18.41 -17.69
N SER A 299 0.19 -18.05 -18.48
CA SER A 299 -0.94 -17.20 -18.05
C SER A 299 -1.80 -18.01 -17.07
N VAL A 300 -1.27 -18.24 -15.86
CA VAL A 300 -2.08 -18.71 -14.74
C VAL A 300 -2.86 -17.49 -14.27
N PHE A 301 -4.08 -17.34 -14.79
CA PHE A 301 -5.13 -16.43 -14.32
C PHE A 301 -4.62 -15.16 -13.61
N THR A 302 -4.31 -14.10 -14.38
CA THR A 302 -4.17 -12.75 -13.82
C THR A 302 -5.57 -12.21 -13.49
N LEU A 303 -6.17 -12.72 -12.40
CA LEU A 303 -7.35 -12.14 -11.74
C LEU A 303 -7.13 -10.63 -11.42
N PHE A 304 -5.87 -10.22 -11.36
CA PHE A 304 -5.41 -8.85 -11.32
C PHE A 304 -4.56 -8.63 -12.57
N GLY A 305 -5.10 -7.92 -13.56
CA GLY A 305 -4.46 -7.72 -14.86
C GLY A 305 -3.08 -7.07 -14.73
N ASP A 306 -2.03 -7.91 -14.76
CA ASP A 306 -0.62 -7.50 -14.83
C ASP A 306 -0.15 -7.33 -16.30
N ASN A 307 -1.08 -7.25 -17.25
CA ASN A 307 -0.75 -6.68 -18.54
C ASN A 307 -0.84 -5.17 -18.37
N PHE A 308 0.25 -4.47 -18.05
CA PHE A 308 0.60 -3.15 -18.58
C PHE A 308 1.86 -2.65 -17.86
N MET A 309 3.03 -3.06 -18.40
CA MET A 309 4.27 -2.34 -18.18
C MET A 309 4.12 -0.93 -18.77
N HIS A 310 3.85 0.08 -17.95
CA HIS A 310 4.21 1.46 -18.28
C HIS A 310 5.58 1.76 -17.68
N SER A 311 6.60 1.06 -18.16
CA SER A 311 7.98 1.52 -18.11
C SER A 311 8.59 1.21 -19.47
N CYS A 312 9.06 2.25 -20.15
CA CYS A 312 9.69 2.17 -21.46
C CYS A 312 11.00 1.34 -21.33
N GLY A 313 10.92 0.01 -21.48
CA GLY A 313 12.06 -0.89 -21.45
C GLY A 313 11.75 -2.36 -21.09
N PRO A 314 12.67 -3.30 -21.38
CA PRO A 314 12.51 -4.75 -21.13
C PRO A 314 12.66 -5.19 -19.65
N SER A 315 12.83 -4.24 -18.72
CA SER A 315 12.99 -4.47 -17.28
C SER A 315 12.13 -3.48 -16.51
N GLY A 316 11.33 -3.97 -15.55
CA GLY A 316 10.49 -3.12 -14.70
C GLY A 316 11.27 -2.60 -13.50
N MET A 317 11.12 -1.32 -13.16
CA MET A 317 11.77 -0.67 -12.02
C MET A 317 10.73 -0.04 -11.10
N TRP A 318 10.77 -0.41 -9.82
CA TRP A 318 9.75 -0.03 -8.84
C TRP A 318 10.36 0.37 -7.52
N ASN A 319 9.87 1.47 -6.93
CA ASN A 319 10.03 1.66 -5.49
C ASN A 319 9.29 0.51 -4.79
N ALA A 320 9.85 -0.02 -3.71
CA ALA A 320 9.21 -1.08 -2.97
C ALA A 320 9.53 -1.02 -1.48
N VAL A 321 8.62 -1.53 -0.67
CA VAL A 321 8.94 -1.97 0.68
C VAL A 321 9.23 -3.46 0.69
N LYS A 322 10.22 -3.87 1.48
CA LYS A 322 10.46 -5.28 1.80
C LYS A 322 9.79 -5.62 3.12
N VAL A 323 8.93 -6.63 3.11
CA VAL A 323 8.17 -7.05 4.28
C VAL A 323 8.36 -8.53 4.58
N LEU A 324 8.28 -8.87 5.86
CA LEU A 324 7.97 -10.21 6.32
C LEU A 324 6.49 -10.28 6.64
N TYR A 325 5.82 -11.38 6.30
CA TYR A 325 4.41 -11.54 6.63
C TYR A 325 4.01 -12.95 7.02
N GLN A 326 2.89 -13.03 7.76
CA GLN A 326 2.20 -14.26 8.12
C GLN A 326 0.70 -14.12 7.82
N PRO A 327 0.08 -15.08 7.11
CA PRO A 327 -1.37 -15.13 6.96
C PRO A 327 -2.03 -15.59 8.26
N CYS A 328 -3.15 -14.95 8.63
CA CYS A 328 -3.96 -15.30 9.80
C CYS A 328 -5.35 -15.86 9.44
N ILE A 329 -5.61 -16.08 8.15
CA ILE A 329 -6.87 -16.65 7.68
C ILE A 329 -7.10 -18.07 8.21
N LYS A 330 -8.36 -18.41 8.49
CA LYS A 330 -8.78 -19.75 8.97
C LYS A 330 -8.04 -20.19 10.26
N ASN A 331 -7.86 -19.26 11.21
CA ASN A 331 -7.17 -19.47 12.50
C ASN A 331 -5.70 -19.90 12.39
N ARG A 332 -5.06 -19.70 11.23
CA ARG A 332 -3.60 -19.87 11.12
C ARG A 332 -2.90 -18.82 11.97
N ASN A 333 -1.77 -19.18 12.58
CA ASN A 333 -0.95 -18.26 13.37
C ASN A 333 -1.74 -17.51 14.47
N LYS A 334 -2.80 -18.12 15.02
CA LYS A 334 -3.69 -17.47 15.98
C LYS A 334 -2.94 -16.97 17.22
N ASP A 335 -2.12 -17.81 17.85
CA ASP A 335 -1.38 -17.43 19.06
C ASP A 335 -0.45 -16.22 18.80
N LEU A 336 0.16 -16.17 17.62
CA LEU A 336 1.01 -15.05 17.21
C LEU A 336 0.18 -13.78 16.94
N ALA A 337 -1.00 -13.92 16.33
CA ALA A 337 -1.92 -12.82 16.09
C ALA A 337 -2.47 -12.24 17.40
N ASP A 338 -2.87 -13.10 18.35
CA ASP A 338 -3.35 -12.73 19.68
C ASP A 338 -2.22 -12.02 20.48
N ALA A 339 -0.97 -12.50 20.35
CA ALA A 339 0.17 -11.83 20.96
C ALA A 339 0.44 -10.44 20.35
N TRP A 340 0.36 -10.30 19.02
CA TRP A 340 0.57 -9.01 18.34
C TRP A 340 -0.57 -8.03 18.57
N GLU A 341 -1.80 -8.51 18.77
CA GLU A 341 -2.95 -7.66 19.04
C GLU A 341 -2.83 -6.88 20.35
N ASN A 342 -2.13 -7.45 21.34
CA ASN A 342 -1.89 -6.84 22.65
C ASN A 342 -0.53 -6.16 22.76
N ASP A 343 0.28 -6.13 21.70
CA ASP A 343 1.61 -5.51 21.68
C ASP A 343 1.52 -4.05 21.22
N PHE A 344 1.83 -3.10 22.11
CA PHE A 344 1.84 -1.65 21.81
C PHE A 344 2.80 -1.26 20.67
N GLY A 345 3.83 -2.08 20.40
CA GLY A 345 4.74 -1.90 19.28
C GLY A 345 4.14 -2.25 17.92
N VAL A 346 2.94 -2.85 17.89
CA VAL A 346 2.23 -3.28 16.68
C VAL A 346 1.11 -2.30 16.34
N HIS A 347 1.16 -1.74 15.14
CA HIS A 347 0.18 -0.76 14.67
C HIS A 347 -0.94 -1.41 13.84
N PRO A 348 -2.23 -1.29 14.22
CA PRO A 348 -3.32 -1.86 13.44
C PRO A 348 -3.68 -1.00 12.23
N LEU A 349 -3.86 -1.64 11.07
CA LEU A 349 -4.38 -1.03 9.86
C LEU A 349 -5.68 -1.71 9.46
N LYS A 350 -6.76 -0.94 9.38
CA LYS A 350 -8.09 -1.44 9.04
C LYS A 350 -8.42 -1.18 7.58
N PHE A 351 -8.77 -2.23 6.84
CA PHE A 351 -9.20 -2.16 5.45
C PHE A 351 -10.50 -2.96 5.27
N PRO A 352 -11.23 -2.78 4.14
CA PRO A 352 -12.28 -3.70 3.78
C PRO A 352 -11.76 -5.14 3.73
N SER A 353 -12.56 -6.10 4.20
CA SER A 353 -12.18 -7.52 4.27
C SER A 353 -11.78 -8.09 2.90
N GLU A 354 -12.39 -7.62 1.82
CA GLU A 354 -12.01 -7.97 0.44
C GLU A 354 -10.59 -7.49 0.11
N THR A 355 -10.28 -6.23 0.40
CA THR A 355 -8.95 -5.63 0.21
C THR A 355 -7.88 -6.36 1.02
N CYS A 356 -8.20 -6.82 2.24
CA CYS A 356 -7.28 -7.65 3.04
C CYS A 356 -6.92 -8.97 2.34
N LEU A 357 -7.90 -9.61 1.68
CA LEU A 357 -7.67 -10.85 0.92
C LEU A 357 -6.90 -10.59 -0.38
N GLU A 358 -7.22 -9.49 -1.08
CA GLU A 358 -6.47 -9.04 -2.27
C GLU A 358 -5.00 -8.80 -1.93
N LEU A 359 -4.71 -8.07 -0.85
CA LEU A 359 -3.36 -7.82 -0.36
C LEU A 359 -2.62 -9.12 -0.03
N LEU A 360 -3.29 -10.07 0.64
CA LEU A 360 -2.68 -11.36 0.96
C LEU A 360 -2.31 -12.15 -0.30
N LEU A 361 -3.14 -12.10 -1.34
CA LEU A 361 -2.82 -12.71 -2.63
C LEU A 361 -1.59 -12.04 -3.27
N MET A 362 -1.54 -10.70 -3.27
CA MET A 362 -0.39 -9.95 -3.82
C MET A 362 0.91 -10.30 -3.10
N LEU A 363 0.90 -10.37 -1.75
CA LEU A 363 2.05 -10.81 -0.96
C LEU A 363 2.48 -12.24 -1.31
N SER A 364 1.52 -13.13 -1.52
CA SER A 364 1.78 -14.53 -1.88
C SER A 364 2.37 -14.68 -3.29
N LEU A 365 1.86 -13.90 -4.26
CA LEU A 365 2.41 -13.83 -5.62
C LEU A 365 3.82 -13.24 -5.62
N SER A 366 4.05 -12.17 -4.86
CA SER A 366 5.38 -11.59 -4.66
C SER A 366 6.34 -12.61 -4.06
N THR A 367 5.93 -13.34 -3.02
CA THR A 367 6.76 -14.41 -2.42
C THR A 367 7.10 -15.49 -3.44
N ALA A 368 6.11 -15.94 -4.22
CA ALA A 368 6.30 -16.99 -5.22
C ALA A 368 7.22 -16.54 -6.38
N SER A 369 7.32 -15.23 -6.66
CA SER A 369 8.24 -14.72 -7.68
C SER A 369 9.70 -14.71 -7.22
N LEU A 370 9.94 -14.76 -5.90
CA LEU A 370 11.29 -14.78 -5.33
C LEU A 370 11.98 -16.15 -5.47
N PRO A 371 13.31 -16.17 -5.61
CA PRO A 371 14.11 -17.38 -5.49
C PRO A 371 13.81 -18.13 -4.17
N PRO A 372 13.70 -19.47 -4.16
CA PRO A 372 13.35 -20.27 -2.98
C PRO A 372 14.12 -19.90 -1.71
N SER A 373 15.43 -19.64 -1.77
CA SER A 373 16.22 -19.27 -0.59
C SER A 373 15.85 -17.90 0.00
N LEU A 374 15.15 -17.05 -0.76
CA LEU A 374 14.72 -15.72 -0.36
C LEU A 374 13.24 -15.66 0.06
N GLN A 375 12.47 -16.75 -0.06
CA GLN A 375 11.03 -16.75 0.21
C GLN A 375 10.67 -16.71 1.69
N ARG A 376 11.60 -17.08 2.59
CA ARG A 376 11.33 -17.18 4.03
C ARG A 376 12.47 -16.67 4.89
N MET A 377 12.12 -16.11 6.04
CA MET A 377 13.05 -15.70 7.09
C MET A 377 12.41 -15.94 8.46
N ASN A 378 13.05 -16.74 9.32
CA ASN A 378 12.61 -17.02 10.70
C ASN A 378 11.11 -17.34 10.81
N SER A 379 10.63 -18.31 10.02
CA SER A 379 9.23 -18.74 9.85
C SER A 379 8.31 -17.81 9.04
N PHE A 380 8.64 -16.52 8.90
CA PHE A 380 7.88 -15.58 8.08
C PHE A 380 8.16 -15.75 6.59
N GLN A 381 7.17 -15.38 5.77
CA GLN A 381 7.34 -15.26 4.32
C GLN A 381 7.86 -13.87 3.95
N VAL A 382 8.69 -13.78 2.91
CA VAL A 382 9.29 -12.52 2.43
C VAL A 382 8.54 -12.08 1.18
N ALA A 383 8.14 -10.81 1.13
CA ALA A 383 7.52 -10.20 -0.04
C ALA A 383 8.00 -8.77 -0.25
N PHE A 384 7.77 -8.27 -1.46
CA PHE A 384 7.91 -6.86 -1.82
C PHE A 384 6.54 -6.30 -2.20
N LEU A 385 6.17 -5.16 -1.62
CA LEU A 385 5.02 -4.37 -2.08
C LEU A 385 5.55 -3.17 -2.87
N LYS A 386 5.06 -3.03 -4.10
CA LYS A 386 5.47 -1.99 -5.04
C LYS A 386 4.75 -0.67 -4.73
N MET A 387 5.50 0.43 -4.71
CA MET A 387 5.01 1.80 -4.49
C MET A 387 4.70 2.52 -5.79
#